data_AF-A0A0C3FKR5-F1
#
_entry.id   AF-A0A0C3FKR5-F1
#
_cell.length_a   1.000
_cell.length_b   1.000
_cell.length_c   1.000
_cell.angle_alpha   90.00
_cell.angle_beta   90.00
_cell.angle_gamma   90.00
#
_symmetry.space_group_name_H-M   'P 1'
#
loop_
_entity.id
_entity.type
_entity.pdbx_description
1 polymer ?
#
loop_
_entity_poly.entity_id
_entity_poly.type
_entity_poly.pdbx_seq_one_letter_code
_entity_poly.pdbx_strand_id
1 'polypeptide(L)' 'SSLLLSLTEREPYHTSILTGEGWVMELLAGHHKRIRCELGVHRHVFIELIQELRRLGHDRSKYVSLEEQLAIFLYI' A
#
# COMPACT_ATOMS: atom_id res chain seq x y z
N SER A 1 22.07 -10.83 29.55
CA SER A 1 20.71 -11.31 29.27
C SER A 1 20.18 -10.51 28.09
N SER A 2 20.40 -11.02 26.89
CA SER A 2 20.30 -10.25 25.63
C SER A 2 19.05 -10.63 24.81
N LEU A 3 18.12 -11.36 25.42
CA LEU A 3 16.92 -11.94 24.78
C LEU A 3 15.65 -11.08 24.93
N LEU A 4 15.71 -9.96 25.65
CA LEU A 4 14.55 -9.07 25.86
C LEU A 4 14.48 -7.88 24.89
N LEU A 5 15.52 -7.64 24.09
CA LEU A 5 15.53 -6.53 23.12
C LEU A 5 14.89 -6.88 21.77
N SER A 6 14.61 -8.16 21.47
CA SER A 6 14.07 -8.56 20.15
C SER A 6 12.54 -8.72 20.09
N LEU A 7 11.80 -8.55 21.20
CA LEU A 7 10.35 -8.81 21.22
C LEU A 7 9.49 -7.57 20.97
N THR A 8 10.11 -6.40 20.81
CA THR A 8 9.40 -5.15 20.49
C THR A 8 10.25 -4.25 19.61
N GLU A 9 10.69 -4.76 18.46
CA GLU A 9 10.90 -3.85 17.31
C GLU A 9 9.51 -3.37 16.90
N ARG A 10 9.00 -2.36 17.63
CA ARG A 10 7.75 -1.69 17.33
C ARG A 10 8.03 -0.81 16.13
N GLU A 11 8.07 -1.42 14.95
CA GLU A 11 8.20 -0.70 13.70
C GLU A 11 7.07 0.34 13.63
N PRO A 12 7.39 1.63 13.41
CA PRO A 12 6.37 2.67 13.32
C PRO A 12 5.37 2.31 12.21
N TYR A 13 4.09 2.15 12.60
CA TYR A 13 3.01 1.69 11.73
C TYR A 13 2.59 2.75 10.70
N HIS A 14 2.82 4.04 11.01
CA HIS A 14 2.57 5.18 10.13
C HIS A 14 3.79 6.12 10.16
N THR A 15 4.76 5.88 9.28
CA THR A 15 5.89 6.80 9.04
C THR A 15 5.60 7.82 7.94
N SER A 16 4.46 7.71 7.26
CA SER A 16 4.19 8.41 6.01
C SER A 16 4.04 9.91 6.24
N ILE A 17 5.04 10.66 5.82
CA ILE A 17 4.94 12.09 5.56
C ILE A 17 4.77 12.29 4.05
N LEU A 18 3.65 12.91 3.69
CA LEU A 18 3.31 13.63 2.45
C LEU A 18 2.94 12.79 1.19
N THR A 19 1.63 12.86 0.84
CA THR A 19 0.91 12.35 -0.35
C THR A 19 0.38 10.91 -0.29
N GLY A 20 -0.83 10.69 -0.80
CA GLY A 20 -1.45 9.36 -0.84
C GLY A 20 -0.71 8.40 -1.77
N GLU A 21 -0.11 8.90 -2.86
CA GLU A 21 0.85 8.13 -3.67
C GLU A 21 2.03 7.60 -2.83
N GLY A 22 2.64 8.44 -1.98
CA GLY A 22 3.71 8.03 -1.07
C GLY A 22 3.28 6.91 -0.12
N TRP A 23 2.07 7.03 0.44
CA TRP A 23 1.49 5.98 1.28
C TRP A 23 1.29 4.65 0.52
N VAL A 24 0.79 4.69 -0.72
CA VAL A 24 0.65 3.47 -1.53
C VAL A 24 2.01 2.82 -1.82
N MET A 25 3.03 3.63 -2.10
CA MET A 25 4.38 3.10 -2.33
C MET A 25 4.96 2.44 -1.07
N GLU A 26 4.75 3.03 0.11
CA GLU A 26 5.10 2.39 1.40
C GLU A 26 4.34 1.08 1.62
N LEU A 27 3.08 1.02 1.23
CA LEU A 27 2.25 -0.17 1.36
C LEU A 27 2.74 -1.31 0.46
N LEU A 28 3.19 -0.98 -0.75
CA LEU A 28 3.73 -1.93 -1.73
C LEU A 28 5.14 -2.40 -1.38
N ALA A 29 5.98 -1.50 -0.85
CA ALA A 29 7.34 -1.80 -0.42
C ALA A 29 7.40 -2.48 0.96
N GLY A 30 6.38 -2.26 1.78
CA GLY A 30 6.29 -2.78 3.14
C GLY A 30 5.94 -4.27 3.23
N HIS A 31 5.70 -4.71 4.46
CA HIS A 31 5.39 -6.11 4.74
C HIS A 31 4.08 -6.56 4.08
N HIS A 32 4.05 -7.77 3.50
CA HIS A 32 2.94 -8.28 2.67
C HIS A 32 1.61 -8.37 3.43
N LYS A 33 1.66 -8.41 4.77
CA LYS A 33 0.45 -8.38 5.61
C LYS A 33 -0.18 -6.99 5.67
N ARG A 34 0.60 -5.90 5.56
CA ARG A 34 0.09 -4.52 5.66
C ARG A 34 -0.89 -4.21 4.55
N ILE A 35 -0.55 -4.52 3.29
CA ILE A 35 -1.49 -4.33 2.16
C ILE A 35 -2.78 -5.15 2.31
N ARG A 36 -2.68 -6.37 2.83
CA ARG A 36 -3.85 -7.21 3.09
C ARG A 36 -4.72 -6.62 4.20
N CYS A 37 -4.11 -6.08 5.24
CA CYS A 37 -4.84 -5.46 6.36
C CYS A 37 -5.51 -4.15 5.94
N GLU A 38 -4.84 -3.32 5.13
CA GLU A 38 -5.32 -1.98 4.76
C GLU A 38 -6.24 -1.97 3.53
N LEU A 39 -5.99 -2.83 2.53
CA LEU A 39 -6.73 -2.85 1.25
C LEU A 39 -7.52 -4.15 1.00
N GLY A 40 -7.46 -5.10 1.94
CA GLY A 40 -8.17 -6.39 1.81
C GLY A 40 -7.62 -7.34 0.75
N VAL A 41 -6.58 -6.93 0.01
CA VAL A 41 -5.99 -7.67 -1.10
C VAL A 41 -4.51 -7.94 -0.89
N HIS A 42 -4.00 -9.01 -1.50
CA HIS A 42 -2.56 -9.26 -1.53
C HIS A 42 -1.85 -8.33 -2.53
N ARG A 43 -0.56 -8.06 -2.31
CA ARG A 43 0.25 -7.19 -3.18
C ARG A 43 0.19 -7.56 -4.67
N HIS A 44 0.28 -8.85 -4.99
CA HIS A 44 0.23 -9.30 -6.39
C HIS A 44 -1.13 -9.02 -7.02
N VAL A 45 -2.24 -9.26 -6.28
CA VAL A 45 -3.60 -8.95 -6.74
C VAL A 45 -3.76 -7.45 -6.98
N PHE A 46 -3.24 -6.61 -6.08
CA PHE A 46 -3.27 -5.16 -6.28
C PHE A 46 -2.56 -4.74 -7.57
N ILE A 47 -1.38 -5.32 -7.86
CA ILE A 47 -0.63 -5.03 -9.10
C ILE A 47 -1.39 -5.52 -10.33
N GLU A 48 -2.00 -6.70 -10.29
CA GLU A 48 -2.82 -7.24 -11.39
C GLU A 48 -4.03 -6.36 -11.69
N LEU A 49 -4.71 -5.86 -10.64
CA LEU A 49 -5.82 -4.92 -10.79
C LEU A 49 -5.37 -3.62 -11.47
N ILE A 50 -4.21 -3.07 -11.09
CA ILE A 50 -3.66 -1.87 -11.74
C ILE A 50 -3.36 -2.12 -13.23
N GLN A 51 -2.76 -3.27 -13.57
CA GLN A 51 -2.49 -3.63 -14.96
C GLN A 51 -3.78 -3.77 -15.78
N GLU A 52 -4.79 -4.40 -15.20
CA GLU A 52 -6.10 -4.57 -15.84
C GLU A 52 -6.82 -3.23 -16.04
N LEU A 53 -6.79 -2.35 -15.04
CA LEU A 53 -7.35 -0.99 -15.15
C LEU A 53 -6.67 -0.19 -16.27
N ARG A 54 -5.34 -0.26 -16.38
CA ARG A 54 -4.59 0.35 -17.50
C ARG A 54 -5.02 -0.24 -18.84
N ARG A 55 -5.20 -1.56 -18.92
CA ARG A 55 -5.66 -2.25 -20.15
C ARG A 55 -7.06 -1.82 -20.56
N LEU A 56 -7.92 -1.50 -19.58
CA LEU A 56 -9.27 -0.96 -19.80
C LEU A 56 -9.29 0.55 -20.12
N GLY A 57 -8.12 1.21 -20.11
CA GLY A 57 -7.99 2.63 -20.46
C GLY A 57 -8.15 3.59 -19.28
N HIS A 58 -8.12 3.08 -18.04
CA HIS A 58 -8.04 3.94 -16.86
C HIS A 58 -6.60 4.46 -16.67
N ASP A 59 -6.50 5.71 -16.26
CA ASP A 59 -5.23 6.38 -16.01
C ASP A 59 -5.34 7.27 -14.76
N ARG A 60 -4.22 7.88 -14.37
CA ARG A 60 -4.16 8.91 -13.34
C ARG A 60 -5.12 10.06 -13.63
N SER A 61 -5.62 10.69 -12.57
CA SER A 61 -6.28 11.99 -12.66
C SER A 61 -5.24 13.13 -12.62
N LYS A 62 -5.73 14.38 -12.61
CA LYS A 62 -4.87 15.58 -12.52
C LYS A 62 -3.96 15.57 -11.27
N TYR A 63 -4.42 14.98 -10.17
CA TYR A 63 -3.71 15.03 -8.88
C TYR A 63 -3.53 13.68 -8.18
N VAL A 64 -4.15 12.61 -8.69
CA VAL A 64 -4.20 11.30 -8.01
C VAL A 64 -3.74 10.22 -8.98
N SER A 65 -2.75 9.42 -8.59
CA SER A 65 -2.27 8.29 -9.40
C SER A 65 -3.35 7.21 -9.53
N LEU A 66 -3.20 6.30 -10.50
CA LEU A 66 -4.14 5.19 -10.62
C LEU A 66 -4.05 4.23 -9.42
N GLU A 67 -2.83 4.06 -8.90
CA GLU A 67 -2.51 3.33 -7.68
C GLU A 67 -3.23 3.93 -6.47
N GLU A 68 -3.16 5.26 -6.30
CA GLU A 68 -3.86 5.95 -5.22
C GLU A 68 -5.38 5.90 -5.39
N GLN A 69 -5.90 6.05 -6.61
CA GLN A 69 -7.34 5.88 -6.88
C GLN A 69 -7.83 4.48 -6.49
N LEU A 70 -7.10 3.43 -6.88
CA LEU A 70 -7.46 2.06 -6.53
C LEU A 70 -7.32 1.82 -5.02
N ALA A 71 -6.28 2.35 -4.38
CA ALA A 71 -6.09 2.22 -2.95
C ALA A 71 -7.20 2.92 -2.15
N ILE A 72 -7.64 4.11 -2.58
CA ILE A 72 -8.80 4.81 -2.01
C ILE A 72 -10.07 3.95 -2.15
N PHE A 73 -10.27 3.32 -3.31
CA PHE A 73 -11.44 2.47 -3.55
C PHE A 73 -11.45 1.20 -2.68
N LEU A 74 -10.28 0.62 -2.39
CA LEU A 74 -10.14 -0.64 -1.66
C LEU A 74 -9.94 -0.48 -0.14
N TYR A 75 -9.79 0.75 0.35
CA TYR A 75 -9.54 1.03 1.76
C TYR A 75 -10.69 0.51 2.65
N ILE A 76 -10.37 -0.26 3.70
CA ILE A 76 -11.31 -0.92 4.64
C ILE A 76 -11.13 -0.48 6.08
#